data_AF-A0A973XBL9-F1
#
_entry.id   AF-A0A973XBL9-F1
#
_cell.length_a   1.000
_cell.length_b   1.000
_cell.length_c   1.000
_cell.angle_alpha   90.00
_cell.angle_beta   90.00
_cell.angle_gamma   90.00
#
_symmetry.space_group_name_H-M   'P 1'
#
loop_
_entity.id
_entity.type
_entity.pdbx_description
1 polymer ?
#
loop_
_entity_poly.entity_id
_entity_poly.type
_entity_poly.pdbx_seq_one_letter_code
_entity_poly.pdbx_strand_id
1 'polypeptide(L)'
;MSEALPLGEWVDRAVKFIVDNDGGTLERMGSGIGDLTEGIELALQAIPMPVVTALLVFTGFWRVGWKFALFCLACCYVIDATGFWPQTMVTLALIIAATVISLVLGLPLGIWAARSDRVAAIVRPTLDFMQTMPAFVYLIPAAMLFGLGRVPGVLATVIFAMPPVVRLTSLGIRQVNKEQVEAGITFGCTPTQVLFKVQ
;
A
#
# COMPACT_ATOMS: atom_id res chain seq x y z
N MET A 1 -22.49 -25.13 8.18
CA MET A 1 -22.09 -24.96 6.75
C MET A 1 -22.15 -26.33 6.11
N SER A 2 -22.73 -26.45 4.92
CA SER A 2 -22.97 -27.72 4.20
C SER A 2 -21.78 -28.70 4.30
N GLU A 3 -22.03 -29.89 4.85
CA GLU A 3 -21.06 -30.99 5.02
C GLU A 3 -20.65 -31.67 3.69
N ALA A 4 -21.16 -31.20 2.54
CA ALA A 4 -20.86 -31.82 1.25
C ALA A 4 -19.43 -31.57 0.76
N LEU A 5 -18.82 -30.45 1.16
CA LEU A 5 -17.46 -30.05 0.78
C LEU A 5 -16.78 -29.36 1.97
N PRO A 6 -15.81 -30.01 2.64
CA PRO A 6 -15.16 -29.48 3.84
C PRO A 6 -14.07 -28.44 3.49
N LEU A 7 -14.45 -27.41 2.72
CA LEU A 7 -13.55 -26.33 2.27
C LEU A 7 -12.87 -25.62 3.44
N GLY A 8 -13.59 -25.41 4.55
CA GLY A 8 -13.03 -24.79 5.75
C GLY A 8 -11.87 -25.59 6.34
N GLU A 9 -12.01 -26.92 6.42
CA GLU A 9 -10.96 -27.80 6.94
C GLU A 9 -9.76 -27.91 5.99
N TRP A 10 -10.00 -27.81 4.68
CA TRP A 10 -8.92 -27.79 3.69
C TRP A 10 -8.10 -26.52 3.79
N VAL A 11 -8.75 -25.36 3.92
CA VAL A 11 -8.08 -24.08 4.12
C VAL A 11 -7.33 -24.07 5.45
N ASP A 12 -7.95 -24.51 6.54
CA ASP A 12 -7.29 -24.56 7.86
C ASP A 12 -6.05 -25.47 7.84
N ARG A 13 -6.15 -26.65 7.22
CA ARG A 13 -4.98 -27.54 7.04
C ARG A 13 -3.89 -26.91 6.18
N ALA A 14 -4.26 -26.24 5.09
CA ALA A 14 -3.29 -25.57 4.23
C ALA A 14 -2.57 -24.44 4.96
N VAL A 15 -3.30 -23.63 5.73
CA VAL A 15 -2.72 -22.56 6.55
C VAL A 15 -1.76 -23.15 7.59
N LYS A 16 -2.18 -24.18 8.32
CA LYS A 16 -1.32 -24.86 9.30
C LYS A 16 -0.06 -25.44 8.67
N PHE A 17 -0.19 -26.11 7.53
CA PHE A 17 0.97 -26.64 6.79
C PHE A 17 1.98 -25.55 6.42
N ILE A 18 1.51 -24.38 5.98
CA ILE A 18 2.37 -23.24 5.66
C ILE A 18 3.08 -22.71 6.92
N VAL A 19 2.36 -22.59 8.04
CA VAL A 19 2.95 -22.16 9.33
C VAL A 19 4.04 -23.13 9.78
N ASP A 20 3.75 -24.42 9.73
CA ASP A 20 4.62 -25.47 10.26
C ASP A 20 5.88 -25.69 9.41
N ASN A 21 5.81 -25.44 8.09
CA ASN A 21 6.90 -25.71 7.15
C ASN A 21 7.67 -24.46 6.69
N ASP A 22 7.05 -23.28 6.71
CA ASP A 22 7.66 -22.03 6.21
C ASP A 22 7.63 -20.88 7.24
N GLY A 23 7.43 -21.20 8.52
CA GLY A 23 7.37 -20.22 9.60
C GLY A 23 8.58 -19.28 9.64
N GLY A 24 9.79 -19.77 9.35
CA GLY A 24 11.00 -18.94 9.35
C GLY A 24 11.06 -17.90 8.22
N THR A 25 10.50 -18.17 7.05
CA THR A 25 10.42 -17.19 5.95
C THR A 25 9.35 -16.14 6.25
N LEU A 26 8.19 -16.60 6.73
CA LEU A 26 7.10 -15.73 7.14
C LEU A 26 7.50 -14.80 8.27
N GLU A 27 8.21 -15.30 9.27
CA GLU A 27 8.69 -14.49 10.38
C GLU A 27 9.65 -13.39 9.92
N ARG A 28 10.56 -13.69 8.98
CA ARG A 28 11.47 -12.67 8.39
C ARG A 28 10.74 -11.61 7.58
N MET A 29 9.70 -12.00 6.83
CA MET A 29 8.86 -11.05 6.11
C MET A 29 8.08 -10.17 7.09
N GLY A 30 7.52 -10.79 8.14
CA GLY A 30 6.81 -10.11 9.20
C GLY A 30 7.69 -9.12 9.95
N SER A 31 8.91 -9.52 10.32
CA SER A 31 9.88 -8.66 10.98
C SER A 31 10.28 -7.50 10.09
N GLY A 32 10.54 -7.72 8.79
CA GLY A 32 10.87 -6.64 7.86
C GLY A 32 9.77 -5.58 7.73
N ILE A 33 8.50 -5.99 7.68
CA ILE A 33 7.36 -5.07 7.69
C ILE A 33 7.23 -4.37 9.06
N GLY A 34 7.44 -5.11 10.14
CA GLY A 34 7.42 -4.60 11.51
C GLY A 34 8.46 -3.51 11.73
N ASP A 35 9.72 -3.80 11.40
CA ASP A 35 10.87 -2.92 11.54
C ASP A 35 10.72 -1.65 10.70
N LEU A 36 10.23 -1.79 9.45
CA LEU A 36 9.93 -0.63 8.60
C LEU A 36 8.87 0.28 9.24
N THR A 37 7.78 -0.32 9.73
CA THR A 37 6.66 0.43 10.30
C THR A 37 7.05 1.09 11.62
N GLU A 38 7.76 0.37 12.48
CA GLU A 38 8.28 0.87 13.74
C GLU A 38 9.32 1.97 13.53
N GLY A 39 10.23 1.82 12.55
CA GLY A 39 11.18 2.86 12.19
C GLY A 39 10.50 4.16 11.77
N ILE A 40 9.43 4.09 10.97
CA ILE A 40 8.63 5.25 10.58
C ILE A 40 7.91 5.84 11.79
N GLU A 41 7.31 5.00 12.64
CA GLU A 41 6.61 5.43 13.84
C GLU A 41 7.54 6.17 14.81
N LEU A 42 8.71 5.61 15.10
CA LEU A 42 9.73 6.24 15.96
C LEU A 42 10.23 7.55 15.36
N ALA A 43 10.46 7.60 14.04
CA ALA A 43 10.86 8.82 13.36
C ALA A 43 9.79 9.93 13.46
N LEU A 44 8.50 9.58 13.31
CA LEU A 44 7.40 10.53 13.44
C LEU A 44 7.22 11.01 14.89
N GLN A 45 7.31 10.11 15.86
CA GLN A 45 7.16 10.43 17.28
C GLN A 45 8.37 11.20 17.85
N ALA A 46 9.56 11.04 17.27
CA ALA A 46 10.75 11.80 17.66
C ALA A 46 10.61 13.29 17.34
N ILE A 47 9.74 13.67 16.39
CA ILE A 47 9.50 15.06 16.03
C ILE A 47 8.45 15.66 16.97
N PRO A 48 8.75 16.77 17.67
CA PRO A 48 7.77 17.42 18.54
C PRO A 48 6.52 17.85 17.77
N MET A 49 5.34 17.67 18.38
CA MET A 49 4.04 18.00 17.77
C MET A 49 3.99 19.38 17.11
N PRO A 50 4.49 20.48 17.73
CA PRO A 50 4.42 21.81 17.13
C PRO A 50 5.19 21.90 15.80
N VAL A 51 6.27 21.12 15.65
CA VAL A 51 7.08 21.11 14.42
C VAL A 51 6.31 20.41 13.29
N VAL A 52 5.69 19.26 13.55
CA VAL A 52 4.86 18.55 12.56
C VAL A 52 3.68 19.44 12.13
N THR A 53 3.00 20.06 13.09
CA THR A 53 1.88 20.96 12.82
C THR A 53 2.33 22.17 11.99
N ALA A 54 3.44 22.82 12.35
CA ALA A 54 3.98 23.94 11.60
C ALA A 54 4.33 23.54 10.16
N LEU A 55 4.92 22.36 9.96
CA LEU A 55 5.26 21.84 8.63
C LEU A 55 3.99 21.61 7.78
N LEU A 56 2.96 20.96 8.34
CA LEU A 56 1.69 20.73 7.63
C LEU A 56 0.98 22.05 7.27
N VAL A 57 0.92 23.00 8.21
CA VAL A 57 0.31 24.31 7.99
C VAL A 57 1.08 25.11 6.94
N PHE A 58 2.42 25.11 7.00
CA PHE A 58 3.27 25.80 6.04
C PHE A 58 3.13 25.24 4.62
N THR A 59 3.22 23.91 4.48
CA THR A 59 3.06 23.25 3.17
C THR A 59 1.66 23.47 2.59
N GLY A 60 0.61 23.41 3.42
CA GLY A 60 -0.76 23.71 3.02
C GLY A 60 -0.96 25.16 2.58
N PHE A 61 -0.35 26.11 3.30
CA PHE A 61 -0.36 27.52 2.93
C PHE A 61 0.31 27.75 1.57
N TRP A 62 1.47 27.15 1.35
CA TRP A 62 2.27 27.34 0.14
C TRP A 62 1.67 26.68 -1.11
N ARG A 63 1.12 25.46 -0.98
CA ARG A 63 0.64 24.67 -2.13
C ARG A 63 -0.83 24.89 -2.48
N VAL A 64 -1.67 25.22 -1.50
CA VAL A 64 -3.13 25.29 -1.69
C VAL A 64 -3.68 26.67 -1.34
N GLY A 65 -3.29 27.22 -0.19
CA GLY A 65 -3.64 28.58 0.23
C GLY A 65 -4.06 28.69 1.70
N TRP A 66 -4.31 29.91 2.15
CA TRP A 66 -4.49 30.23 3.58
C TRP A 66 -5.69 29.55 4.25
N LYS A 67 -6.80 29.34 3.52
CA LYS A 67 -7.99 28.65 4.05
C LYS A 67 -7.67 27.19 4.41
N PHE A 68 -6.89 26.53 3.56
CA PHE A 68 -6.47 25.14 3.79
C PHE A 68 -5.46 25.04 4.93
N ALA A 69 -4.53 26.00 5.02
CA ALA A 69 -3.59 26.08 6.14
C ALA A 69 -4.31 26.23 7.50
N LEU A 70 -5.33 27.10 7.56
CA LEU A 70 -6.16 27.29 8.75
C LEU A 70 -6.94 26.01 9.11
N PHE A 71 -7.46 25.31 8.11
CA PHE A 71 -8.12 24.02 8.29
C PHE A 71 -7.16 22.97 8.88
N CYS A 72 -5.95 22.84 8.32
CA CYS A 72 -4.92 21.94 8.87
C CYS A 72 -4.57 22.27 10.32
N LEU A 73 -4.40 23.56 10.64
CA LEU A 73 -4.12 24.02 12.01
C LEU A 73 -5.27 23.64 12.97
N ALA A 74 -6.52 23.85 12.55
CA ALA A 74 -7.69 23.50 13.34
C ALA A 74 -7.77 21.99 13.60
N CYS A 75 -7.53 21.16 12.58
CA CYS A 75 -7.49 19.70 12.75
C CYS A 75 -6.39 19.25 13.70
N CYS A 76 -5.17 19.77 13.56
CA CYS A 76 -4.06 19.42 14.45
C CYS A 76 -4.35 19.84 15.90
N TYR A 77 -4.94 21.02 16.09
CA TYR A 77 -5.37 21.47 17.41
C TYR A 77 -6.42 20.56 18.03
N VAL A 78 -7.41 20.10 17.26
CA VAL A 78 -8.44 19.17 17.78
C VAL A 78 -7.83 17.82 18.17
N ILE A 79 -6.88 17.29 17.39
CA ILE A 79 -6.19 16.04 17.70
C ILE A 79 -5.39 16.18 19.00
N ASP A 80 -4.71 17.31 19.18
CA ASP A 80 -3.96 17.59 20.41
C ASP A 80 -4.88 17.79 21.61
N ALA A 81 -5.96 18.57 21.45
CA ALA A 81 -6.94 18.84 22.51
C ALA A 81 -7.66 17.57 22.99
N THR A 82 -7.76 16.54 22.14
CA THR A 82 -8.35 15.23 22.49
C THR A 82 -7.31 14.24 23.03
N GLY A 83 -6.02 14.56 23.01
CA GLY A 83 -4.94 13.69 23.50
C GLY A 83 -4.61 12.50 22.58
N PHE A 84 -5.12 12.47 21.35
CA PHE A 84 -4.93 11.36 20.40
C PHE A 84 -3.73 11.55 19.46
N TRP A 85 -2.81 12.47 19.80
CA TRP A 85 -1.63 12.72 18.98
C TRP A 85 -0.75 11.47 18.77
N PRO A 86 -0.37 10.71 19.82
CA PRO A 86 0.45 9.50 19.63
C PRO A 86 -0.22 8.46 18.72
N GLN A 87 -1.52 8.21 18.90
CA GLN A 87 -2.31 7.27 18.10
C GLN A 87 -2.45 7.74 16.65
N THR A 88 -2.51 9.04 16.43
CA THR A 88 -2.49 9.63 15.08
C THR A 88 -1.16 9.37 14.40
N MET A 89 -0.03 9.54 15.10
CA MET A 89 1.31 9.23 14.56
C MET A 89 1.48 7.75 14.24
N VAL A 90 0.97 6.86 15.10
CA VAL A 90 0.92 5.41 14.82
C VAL A 90 0.15 5.13 13.54
N THR A 91 -1.07 5.66 13.42
CA THR A 91 -1.92 5.47 12.23
C THR A 91 -1.24 6.00 10.97
N LEU A 92 -0.62 7.19 11.05
CA LEU A 92 0.12 7.78 9.95
C LEU A 92 1.32 6.90 9.53
N ALA A 93 2.06 6.35 10.50
CA ALA A 93 3.17 5.43 10.23
C ALA A 93 2.71 4.17 9.48
N LEU A 94 1.62 3.54 9.93
CA LEU A 94 1.03 2.37 9.27
C LEU A 94 0.62 2.68 7.82
N ILE A 95 -0.03 3.83 7.60
CA ILE A 95 -0.48 4.25 6.26
C ILE A 95 0.73 4.54 5.36
N ILE A 96 1.76 5.22 5.86
CA ILE A 96 2.98 5.50 5.08
C ILE A 96 3.67 4.19 4.70
N ALA A 97 3.90 3.29 5.67
CA ALA A 97 4.52 2.00 5.43
C ALA A 97 3.74 1.19 4.38
N ALA A 98 2.43 1.06 4.55
CA ALA A 98 1.56 0.35 3.61
C ALA A 98 1.56 0.99 2.21
N THR A 99 1.57 2.32 2.14
CA THR A 99 1.62 3.05 0.87
C THR A 99 2.94 2.80 0.15
N VAL A 100 4.08 2.89 0.85
CA VAL A 100 5.40 2.61 0.28
C VAL A 100 5.47 1.18 -0.25
N ILE A 101 5.06 0.19 0.55
CA ILE A 101 5.04 -1.22 0.13
C ILE A 101 4.12 -1.40 -1.09
N SER A 102 2.93 -0.79 -1.08
CA SER A 102 1.97 -0.89 -2.18
C SER A 102 2.49 -0.26 -3.47
N LEU A 103 3.24 0.84 -3.39
CA LEU A 103 3.87 1.47 -4.56
C LEU A 103 5.04 0.62 -5.07
N VAL A 104 5.90 0.14 -4.18
CA VAL A 104 7.07 -0.69 -4.53
C VAL A 104 6.64 -1.98 -5.23
N LEU A 105 5.54 -2.60 -4.79
CA LEU A 105 5.01 -3.83 -5.41
C LEU A 105 4.06 -3.54 -6.58
N GLY A 106 3.19 -2.54 -6.43
CA GLY A 106 2.12 -2.23 -7.37
C GLY A 106 2.58 -1.53 -8.64
N LEU A 107 3.61 -0.65 -8.56
CA LEU A 107 4.12 0.04 -9.75
C LEU A 107 4.77 -0.94 -10.74
N PRO A 108 5.72 -1.82 -10.35
CA PRO A 108 6.29 -2.79 -11.29
C PRO A 108 5.24 -3.74 -11.87
N LEU A 109 4.30 -4.22 -11.04
CA LEU A 109 3.22 -5.08 -11.50
C LEU A 109 2.28 -4.36 -12.49
N GLY A 110 1.99 -3.07 -12.23
CA GLY A 110 1.22 -2.21 -13.12
C GLY A 110 1.92 -1.97 -14.46
N ILE A 111 3.22 -1.69 -14.45
CA ILE A 111 4.05 -1.56 -15.66
C ILE A 111 4.05 -2.87 -16.45
N TRP A 112 4.18 -4.01 -15.77
CA TRP A 112 4.19 -5.32 -16.43
C TRP A 112 2.83 -5.66 -17.06
N ALA A 113 1.73 -5.39 -16.36
CA ALA A 113 0.37 -5.54 -16.88
C ALA A 113 0.09 -4.56 -18.05
N ALA A 114 0.70 -3.38 -18.05
CA ALA A 114 0.59 -2.43 -19.15
C ALA A 114 1.19 -2.98 -20.46
N ARG A 115 2.28 -3.73 -20.36
CA ARG A 115 3.05 -4.24 -21.50
C ARG A 115 2.57 -5.59 -22.04
N SER A 116 1.75 -6.33 -21.30
CA SER A 116 1.28 -7.66 -21.70
C SER A 116 -0.20 -7.86 -21.38
N ASP A 117 -1.00 -8.10 -22.41
CA ASP A 117 -2.43 -8.42 -22.26
C ASP A 117 -2.66 -9.73 -21.52
N ARG A 118 -1.73 -10.69 -21.64
CA ARG A 118 -1.77 -11.95 -20.89
C ARG A 118 -1.58 -11.71 -19.39
N VAL A 119 -0.60 -10.88 -19.02
CA VAL A 119 -0.35 -10.52 -17.61
C VAL A 119 -1.56 -9.76 -17.06
N ALA A 120 -2.08 -8.79 -17.82
CA ALA A 120 -3.27 -8.06 -17.42
C ALA A 120 -4.49 -8.97 -17.20
N ALA A 121 -4.70 -9.97 -18.07
CA ALA A 121 -5.79 -10.93 -17.93
C ALA A 121 -5.68 -11.80 -16.68
N ILE A 122 -4.46 -12.15 -16.25
CA ILE A 122 -4.20 -12.96 -15.04
C ILE A 122 -4.29 -12.10 -13.77
N VAL A 123 -3.72 -10.90 -13.79
CA VAL A 123 -3.64 -10.03 -12.62
C VAL A 123 -5.01 -9.45 -12.25
N ARG A 124 -5.86 -9.12 -13.24
CA ARG A 124 -7.17 -8.49 -13.01
C ARG A 124 -8.05 -9.26 -12.01
N PRO A 125 -8.31 -10.58 -12.17
CA PRO A 125 -9.06 -11.36 -11.19
C PRO A 125 -8.45 -11.34 -9.78
N THR A 126 -7.13 -11.38 -9.66
CA THR A 126 -6.44 -11.29 -8.36
C THR A 126 -6.72 -9.94 -7.70
N LEU A 127 -6.64 -8.85 -8.47
CA LEU A 127 -6.96 -7.52 -7.97
C LEU A 127 -8.45 -7.38 -7.60
N ASP A 128 -9.36 -7.98 -8.37
CA ASP A 128 -10.79 -8.01 -8.04
C ASP A 128 -11.05 -8.74 -6.73
N PHE A 129 -10.39 -9.88 -6.52
CA PHE A 129 -10.46 -10.63 -5.27
C PHE A 129 -9.93 -9.81 -4.08
N MET A 130 -8.78 -9.18 -4.23
CA MET A 130 -8.19 -8.32 -3.19
C MET A 130 -9.10 -7.15 -2.79
N GLN A 131 -9.87 -6.59 -3.72
CA GLN A 131 -10.79 -5.47 -3.44
C GLN A 131 -12.16 -5.89 -2.91
N THR A 132 -12.61 -7.10 -3.22
CA THR A 132 -13.97 -7.57 -2.89
C THR A 132 -14.02 -8.43 -1.63
N MET A 133 -12.90 -9.04 -1.24
CA MET A 133 -12.83 -9.78 0.02
C MET A 133 -12.94 -8.86 1.24
N PRO A 134 -13.83 -9.17 2.21
CA PRO A 134 -13.87 -8.45 3.47
C PRO A 134 -12.56 -8.58 4.24
N ALA A 135 -12.10 -7.48 4.84
CA ALA A 135 -10.80 -7.44 5.52
C ALA A 135 -10.65 -8.51 6.62
N PHE A 136 -11.71 -8.76 7.38
CA PHE A 136 -11.70 -9.74 8.46
C PHE A 136 -11.36 -11.17 8.00
N VAL A 137 -11.65 -11.52 6.75
CA VAL A 137 -11.41 -12.88 6.22
C VAL A 137 -9.92 -13.19 6.16
N TYR A 138 -9.08 -12.24 5.71
CA TYR A 138 -7.64 -12.44 5.62
C TYR A 138 -6.89 -11.90 6.84
N LEU A 139 -7.49 -11.00 7.64
CA LEU A 139 -6.86 -10.47 8.86
C LEU A 139 -6.70 -11.53 9.95
N ILE A 140 -7.65 -12.47 10.08
CA ILE A 140 -7.55 -13.57 11.06
C ILE A 140 -6.33 -14.47 10.77
N PRO A 141 -6.16 -15.04 9.57
CA PRO A 141 -4.96 -15.78 9.23
C PRO A 141 -3.68 -14.94 9.36
N ALA A 142 -3.70 -13.67 8.95
CA ALA A 142 -2.53 -12.80 9.08
C ALA A 142 -2.12 -12.59 10.54
N ALA A 143 -3.09 -12.41 11.45
CA ALA A 143 -2.82 -12.31 12.88
C ALA A 143 -2.29 -13.62 13.48
N MET A 144 -2.73 -14.78 12.97
CA MET A 144 -2.19 -16.07 13.37
C MET A 144 -0.75 -16.28 12.88
N LEU A 145 -0.43 -15.80 11.68
CA LEU A 145 0.89 -15.95 11.05
C LEU A 145 1.93 -14.97 11.58
N PHE A 146 1.54 -13.71 11.78
CA PHE A 146 2.45 -12.60 12.11
C PHE A 146 2.25 -12.04 13.52
N GLY A 147 1.37 -12.65 14.32
CA GLY A 147 0.98 -12.16 15.63
C GLY A 147 0.02 -10.97 15.57
N LEU A 148 -0.41 -10.51 16.75
CA LEU A 148 -1.19 -9.29 16.88
C LEU A 148 -0.27 -8.07 16.84
N GLY A 149 -0.67 -7.01 16.12
CA GLY A 149 0.08 -5.75 16.11
C GLY A 149 0.00 -5.00 14.78
N ARG A 150 1.09 -4.28 14.47
CA ARG A 150 1.20 -3.39 13.30
C ARG A 150 1.18 -4.16 11.97
N VAL A 151 1.84 -5.32 11.92
CA VAL A 151 2.09 -6.09 10.68
C VAL A 151 0.80 -6.54 9.98
N PRO A 152 -0.18 -7.20 10.64
CA PRO A 152 -1.43 -7.56 9.98
C PRO A 152 -2.21 -6.34 9.47
N GLY A 153 -2.16 -5.21 10.19
CA GLY A 153 -2.82 -3.97 9.77
C GLY A 153 -2.20 -3.38 8.49
N VAL A 154 -0.86 -3.39 8.41
CA VAL A 154 -0.13 -2.97 7.22
C VAL A 154 -0.42 -3.90 6.04
N LEU A 155 -0.37 -5.22 6.25
CA LEU A 155 -0.70 -6.20 5.20
C LEU A 155 -2.12 -6.03 4.67
N ALA A 156 -3.11 -5.86 5.55
CA ALA A 156 -4.48 -5.60 5.17
C ALA A 156 -4.60 -4.34 4.29
N THR A 157 -3.93 -3.27 4.71
CA THR A 157 -3.92 -2.01 3.99
C THR A 157 -3.23 -2.16 2.63
N VAL A 158 -2.13 -2.91 2.53
CA VAL A 158 -1.43 -3.20 1.26
C VAL A 158 -2.32 -3.97 0.31
N ILE A 159 -3.00 -5.02 0.79
CA ILE A 159 -3.93 -5.82 -0.02
C ILE A 159 -5.03 -4.92 -0.61
N PHE A 160 -5.55 -3.98 0.18
CA PHE A 160 -6.60 -3.08 -0.28
C PHE A 160 -6.08 -1.95 -1.19
N ALA A 161 -4.88 -1.44 -0.95
CA ALA A 161 -4.31 -0.29 -1.66
C ALA A 161 -3.54 -0.66 -2.94
N MET A 162 -3.02 -1.88 -3.07
CA MET A 162 -2.27 -2.31 -4.26
C MET A 162 -3.13 -2.32 -5.55
N PRO A 163 -4.39 -2.79 -5.56
CA PRO A 163 -5.22 -2.85 -6.76
C PRO A 163 -5.39 -1.52 -7.52
N PRO A 164 -5.74 -0.38 -6.89
CA PRO A 164 -5.80 0.89 -7.61
C PRO A 164 -4.42 1.33 -8.14
N VAL A 165 -3.32 1.08 -7.41
CA VAL A 165 -1.96 1.40 -7.88
C VAL A 165 -1.67 0.65 -9.18
N VAL A 166 -1.89 -0.67 -9.20
CA VAL A 166 -1.62 -1.51 -10.39
C VAL A 166 -2.52 -1.10 -11.56
N ARG A 167 -3.82 -0.88 -11.31
CA ARG A 167 -4.80 -0.52 -12.35
C ARG A 167 -4.51 0.83 -12.97
N LEU A 168 -4.33 1.86 -12.13
CA LEU A 168 -4.10 3.22 -12.61
C LEU A 168 -2.76 3.36 -13.30
N THR A 169 -1.72 2.65 -12.84
CA THR A 169 -0.43 2.57 -13.54
C THR A 169 -0.58 1.91 -14.90
N SER A 170 -1.23 0.73 -14.96
CA SER A 170 -1.45 0.05 -16.23
C SER A 170 -2.30 0.86 -17.19
N LEU A 171 -3.30 1.59 -16.68
CA LEU A 171 -4.18 2.43 -17.49
C LEU A 171 -3.43 3.64 -18.01
N GLY A 172 -2.70 4.35 -17.15
CA GLY A 172 -1.91 5.53 -17.52
C GLY A 172 -0.94 5.23 -18.66
N ILE A 173 -0.16 4.14 -18.54
CA ILE A 173 0.81 3.73 -19.57
C ILE A 173 0.11 3.37 -20.90
N ARG A 174 -1.05 2.72 -20.84
CA ARG A 174 -1.82 2.32 -22.05
C ARG A 174 -2.57 3.50 -22.70
N GLN A 175 -2.84 4.58 -21.97
CA GLN A 175 -3.57 5.75 -22.46
C GLN A 175 -2.65 6.81 -23.11
N VAL A 176 -1.33 6.66 -23.03
CA VAL A 176 -0.37 7.53 -23.72
C VAL A 176 -0.61 7.49 -25.24
N ASN A 177 -0.61 8.66 -25.90
CA ASN A 177 -0.84 8.73 -27.34
C ASN A 177 0.23 7.93 -28.09
N LYS A 178 -0.23 7.00 -28.95
CA LYS A 178 0.63 6.15 -29.78
C LYS A 178 1.63 6.95 -30.61
N GLU A 179 1.22 8.11 -31.14
CA GLU A 179 2.08 8.99 -31.94
C GLU A 179 3.31 9.48 -31.15
N GLN A 180 3.14 9.78 -29.86
CA GLN A 180 4.25 10.21 -28.99
C GLN A 180 5.22 9.06 -28.72
N VAL A 181 4.70 7.83 -28.59
CA VAL A 181 5.51 6.62 -28.42
C VAL A 181 6.27 6.30 -29.71
N GLU A 182 5.61 6.35 -30.86
CA GLU A 182 6.22 6.11 -32.19
C GLU A 182 7.28 7.16 -32.52
N ALA A 183 7.04 8.44 -32.18
CA ALA A 183 8.04 9.49 -32.29
C ALA A 183 9.28 9.17 -31.43
N GLY A 184 9.08 8.81 -30.15
CA GLY A 184 10.18 8.44 -29.26
C GLY A 184 11.02 7.28 -29.81
N ILE A 185 10.38 6.23 -30.33
CA ILE A 185 11.07 5.09 -30.95
C ILE A 185 11.84 5.54 -32.20
N THR A 186 11.27 6.42 -33.02
CA THR A 186 11.93 6.96 -34.23
C THR A 186 13.16 7.81 -33.89
N PHE A 187 13.15 8.53 -32.77
CA PHE A 187 14.32 9.25 -32.24
C PHE A 187 15.34 8.34 -31.53
N GLY A 188 15.16 7.01 -31.54
CA GLY A 188 16.11 6.04 -30.98
C GLY A 188 15.95 5.76 -29.49
N CYS A 189 14.80 6.10 -28.89
CA CYS A 189 14.55 5.77 -27.48
C CYS A 189 14.43 4.24 -27.29
N THR A 190 15.20 3.72 -26.34
CA THR A 190 15.04 2.35 -25.83
C THR A 190 13.69 2.17 -25.10
N PRO A 191 13.18 0.94 -24.94
CA PRO A 191 11.92 0.69 -24.22
C PRO A 191 11.88 1.23 -22.78
N THR A 192 13.03 1.36 -22.13
CA THR A 192 13.16 1.97 -20.80
C THR A 192 13.10 3.50 -20.88
N GLN A 193 13.71 4.11 -21.91
CA GLN A 193 13.61 5.54 -22.13
C GLN A 193 12.19 5.97 -22.54
N VAL A 194 11.49 5.17 -23.35
CA VAL A 194 10.07 5.40 -23.65
C VAL A 194 9.25 5.38 -22.35
N LEU A 195 9.51 4.40 -21.46
CA LEU A 195 8.80 4.28 -20.19
C LEU A 195 9.04 5.45 -19.22
N PHE A 196 10.27 5.96 -19.13
CA PHE A 196 10.60 7.00 -18.14
C PHE A 196 10.47 8.43 -18.68
N LYS A 197 10.44 8.61 -20.01
CA LYS A 197 10.45 9.95 -20.64
C LYS A 197 9.20 10.26 -21.45
N VAL A 198 8.39 9.27 -21.79
CA VAL A 198 7.18 9.44 -22.62
C VAL A 198 5.94 8.94 -21.91
N GLN A 199 6.04 7.78 -21.24
CA GLN A 199 4.96 7.18 -20.44
C GLN A 199 5.04 7.57 -18.97
#